data_AF-A0A429G018-F1
#
_entry.id   AF-A0A429G018-F1
#
_cell.length_a   1.000
_cell.length_b   1.000
_cell.length_c   1.000
_cell.angle_alpha   90.00
_cell.angle_beta   90.00
_cell.angle_gamma   90.00
#
_symmetry.space_group_name_H-M   'P 1'
#
loop_
_entity.id
_entity.type
_entity.pdbx_description
1 polymer ?
#
loop_
_entity_poly.entity_id
_entity_poly.type
_entity_poly.pdbx_seq_one_letter_code
_entity_poly.pdbx_strand_id
1 'polypeptide(L)'
;MMFAIICAGGLASRMGKYSSNSPKSLFELEPGITILDHVLERIESAKPQKIVLVTRPEFRDSFERRVGGRVEIIEADLDEFENLYSVYLALNRVGNPFLIAMSDHIFESSMLMDLISHKSDRAFTVCLDRNPSRSEAMEGLKLHLIDEKVIKAGKDITPRYGIDTGLILCREKARGYIEEAIRAKGPEARISDALNLAASDGGVDYVDVTGRLWKDIDTPEDLVKARRIYWEILRRELIKKDDGIISRYLNRPISTRISLAIYKRRMRVNPMLISTISFILFLISAISLSNGMLILGGLLAQLASILDGVDGEVARLFRRASGWGGFIDAILDRIADVALISGLTLSLGILDRSILILAIMASANSILVSYVTHGLKSLNVNLRKLRMMPVTRDARIFVIFLSCIFSVPIAALLYISTLPILYSLASIYIAYKSGSGAEGKILEKRKAFPEVLEEQSEVIKLIREFLLNSFKMGFALLLVRLISPSVSDLTISMQDLSIEGGFLLTLLDFLIIIYFGHKMLNPLKGIMDLISELIVERAGITKTVFWRMITDLFYTILLAVLWTYLPSLSRPFLGDWAYRILSIAIIIFLIIFIYDLIKLIYMTFEDVYVKIIDKIAGRLSG
;
A
#
# COMPACT_ATOMS: atom_id res chain seq x y z
N MET A 1 5.77 7.11 21.69
CA MET A 1 6.80 6.34 22.42
C MET A 1 6.09 5.53 23.50
N MET A 2 6.57 4.32 23.81
CA MET A 2 5.90 3.37 24.70
C MET A 2 6.87 2.91 25.80
N PHE A 3 6.37 2.58 26.99
CA PHE A 3 7.12 1.96 28.08
C PHE A 3 6.79 0.47 28.19
N ALA A 4 7.59 -0.32 28.91
CA ALA A 4 7.27 -1.73 29.16
C ALA A 4 7.51 -2.12 30.62
N ILE A 5 6.60 -2.93 31.16
CA ILE A 5 6.67 -3.55 32.48
C ILE A 5 6.68 -5.07 32.27
N ILE A 6 7.69 -5.74 32.82
CA ILE A 6 7.82 -7.20 32.81
C ILE A 6 7.54 -7.71 34.22
N CYS A 7 6.51 -8.55 34.37
CA CYS A 7 6.14 -9.14 35.65
C CYS A 7 6.88 -10.47 35.84
N ALA A 8 7.78 -10.53 36.83
CA ALA A 8 8.62 -11.69 37.12
C ALA A 8 8.60 -12.16 38.60
N GLY A 9 7.52 -11.85 39.33
CA GLY A 9 7.39 -12.12 40.77
C GLY A 9 6.91 -13.53 41.16
N GLY A 10 6.74 -14.48 40.22
CA GLY A 10 6.17 -15.80 40.50
C GLY A 10 7.12 -16.79 41.17
N LEU A 11 6.68 -17.48 42.23
CA LEU A 11 7.47 -18.44 43.04
C LEU A 11 7.71 -19.81 42.39
N ALA A 12 7.41 -19.97 41.11
CA ALA A 12 7.68 -21.19 40.37
C ALA A 12 7.14 -22.50 40.98
N SER A 13 6.08 -22.46 41.81
CA SER A 13 5.68 -23.56 42.72
C SER A 13 5.55 -24.94 42.06
N ARG A 14 5.00 -25.02 40.84
CA ARG A 14 4.85 -26.27 40.05
C ARG A 14 6.16 -26.81 39.46
N MET A 15 7.24 -26.04 39.49
CA MET A 15 8.59 -26.39 39.03
C MET A 15 9.63 -26.39 40.17
N GLY A 16 9.18 -26.41 41.43
CA GLY A 16 10.03 -26.25 42.62
C GLY A 16 11.23 -27.21 42.74
N LYS A 17 11.16 -28.41 42.15
CA LYS A 17 12.31 -29.35 42.09
C LYS A 17 13.46 -28.86 41.20
N TYR A 18 13.21 -27.92 40.30
CA TYR A 18 14.14 -27.39 39.30
C TYR A 18 14.42 -25.89 39.44
N SER A 19 13.67 -25.17 40.31
CA SER A 19 13.72 -23.71 40.44
C SER A 19 14.38 -23.20 41.72
N SER A 20 14.88 -24.07 42.59
CA SER A 20 15.34 -23.70 43.95
C SER A 20 16.44 -22.64 43.98
N ASN A 21 17.20 -22.44 42.89
CA ASN A 21 18.21 -21.38 42.75
C ASN A 21 18.03 -20.49 41.51
N SER A 22 16.94 -20.60 40.75
CA SER A 22 16.75 -19.81 39.52
C SER A 22 15.27 -19.58 39.18
N PRO A 23 14.84 -18.33 38.92
CA PRO A 23 13.47 -18.02 38.54
C PRO A 23 13.11 -18.67 37.19
N LYS A 24 11.83 -19.06 37.00
CA LYS A 24 11.35 -19.77 35.78
C LYS A 24 11.73 -19.05 34.49
N SER A 25 11.62 -17.72 34.48
CA SER A 25 11.94 -16.89 33.31
C SER A 25 13.39 -16.98 32.86
N LEU A 26 14.30 -17.47 33.72
CA LEU A 26 15.70 -17.73 33.37
C LEU A 26 15.95 -19.17 32.89
N PHE A 27 14.91 -19.98 32.71
CA PHE A 27 15.05 -21.30 32.09
C PHE A 27 15.37 -21.18 30.60
N GLU A 28 16.21 -22.09 30.12
CA GLU A 28 16.70 -22.06 28.75
C GLU A 28 15.73 -22.73 27.76
N LEU A 29 15.42 -21.98 26.70
CA LEU A 29 14.73 -22.46 25.50
C LEU A 29 15.70 -23.18 24.56
N GLU A 30 16.94 -22.72 24.53
CA GLU A 30 18.09 -23.38 23.93
C GLU A 30 19.36 -22.98 24.67
N PRO A 31 20.48 -23.70 24.54
CA PRO A 31 21.69 -23.42 25.31
C PRO A 31 22.15 -21.95 25.17
N GLY A 32 22.13 -21.19 26.27
CA GLY A 32 22.50 -19.79 26.31
C GLY A 32 21.38 -18.78 25.98
N ILE A 33 20.13 -19.20 25.74
CA ILE A 33 18.98 -18.32 25.53
C ILE A 33 17.85 -18.72 26.48
N THR A 34 17.49 -17.79 27.37
CA THR A 34 16.41 -17.95 28.35
C THR A 34 15.07 -17.44 27.83
N ILE A 35 13.98 -17.79 28.52
CA ILE A 35 12.64 -17.23 28.25
C ILE A 35 12.67 -15.69 28.35
N LEU A 36 13.35 -15.15 29.36
CA LEU A 36 13.49 -13.71 29.53
C LEU A 36 14.22 -13.06 28.34
N ASP A 37 15.28 -13.67 27.81
CA ASP A 37 15.98 -13.11 26.64
C ASP A 37 15.06 -13.06 25.42
N HIS A 38 14.21 -14.08 25.25
CA HIS A 38 13.21 -14.14 24.18
C HIS A 38 12.18 -13.01 24.31
N VAL A 39 11.70 -12.75 25.52
CA VAL A 39 10.75 -11.65 25.82
C VAL A 39 11.42 -10.29 25.61
N LEU A 40 12.62 -10.09 26.15
CA LEU A 40 13.36 -8.83 26.06
C LEU A 40 13.70 -8.47 24.62
N GLU A 41 14.21 -9.41 23.81
CA GLU A 41 14.53 -9.14 22.41
C GLU A 41 13.32 -8.62 21.63
N ARG A 42 12.13 -9.17 21.90
CA ARG A 42 10.88 -8.77 21.24
C ARG A 42 10.42 -7.40 21.71
N ILE A 43 10.44 -7.15 23.01
CA ILE A 43 10.09 -5.84 23.57
C ILE A 43 11.06 -4.77 23.07
N GLU A 44 12.38 -5.02 23.11
CA GLU A 44 13.42 -4.11 22.60
C GLU A 44 13.24 -3.80 21.11
N SER A 45 12.76 -4.77 20.30
CA SER A 45 12.47 -4.55 18.88
C SER A 45 11.40 -3.48 18.64
N ALA A 46 10.50 -3.25 19.61
CA ALA A 46 9.50 -2.18 19.59
C ALA A 46 10.08 -0.81 20.05
N LYS A 47 11.36 -0.75 20.42
CA LYS A 47 12.09 0.44 20.87
C LYS A 47 11.36 1.22 21.97
N PRO A 48 11.04 0.58 23.11
CA PRO A 48 10.44 1.26 24.23
C PRO A 48 11.39 2.32 24.78
N GLN A 49 10.83 3.38 25.36
CA GLN A 49 11.61 4.43 26.00
C GLN A 49 12.34 3.90 27.25
N LYS A 50 11.72 2.94 27.94
CA LYS A 50 12.23 2.33 29.15
C LYS A 50 11.54 0.99 29.41
N ILE A 51 12.30 0.03 29.92
CA ILE A 51 11.80 -1.29 30.35
C ILE A 51 12.03 -1.38 31.86
N VAL A 52 11.00 -1.81 32.58
CA VAL A 52 11.02 -2.05 34.02
C VAL A 52 10.68 -3.51 34.27
N LEU A 53 11.47 -4.21 35.09
CA LEU A 53 11.21 -5.59 35.50
C LEU A 53 10.96 -5.63 36.99
N VAL A 54 9.85 -6.26 37.38
CA VAL A 54 9.46 -6.37 38.80
C VAL A 54 9.64 -7.81 39.24
N THR A 55 10.44 -7.99 40.30
CA THR A 55 10.84 -9.31 40.82
C THR A 55 10.85 -9.32 42.35
N ARG A 56 10.98 -10.50 42.93
CA ARG A 56 11.28 -10.68 44.36
C ARG A 56 12.76 -10.33 44.66
N PRO A 57 13.07 -9.83 45.86
CA PRO A 57 14.44 -9.52 46.28
C PRO A 57 15.42 -10.68 46.07
N GLU A 58 15.01 -11.92 46.39
CA GLU A 58 15.82 -13.13 46.26
C GLU A 58 16.31 -13.43 44.82
N PHE A 59 15.61 -12.93 43.81
CA PHE A 59 15.98 -13.13 42.40
C PHE A 59 16.67 -11.93 41.77
N ARG A 60 16.81 -10.80 42.48
CA ARG A 60 17.38 -9.55 41.96
C ARG A 60 18.74 -9.78 41.32
N ASP A 61 19.67 -10.41 42.03
CA ASP A 61 21.03 -10.64 41.55
C ASP A 61 21.09 -11.57 40.32
N SER A 62 20.15 -12.50 40.22
CA SER A 62 20.04 -13.41 39.06
C SER A 62 19.57 -12.67 37.82
N PHE A 63 18.59 -11.77 37.97
CA PHE A 63 18.15 -10.91 36.88
C PHE A 63 19.21 -9.87 36.50
N GLU A 64 19.82 -9.18 37.47
CA GLU A 64 20.85 -8.16 37.23
C GLU A 64 22.03 -8.74 36.44
N ARG A 65 22.51 -9.94 36.80
CA ARG A 65 23.59 -10.63 36.05
C ARG A 65 23.20 -10.96 34.61
N ARG A 66 21.92 -11.20 34.31
CA ARG A 66 21.45 -11.57 32.97
C ARG A 66 21.10 -10.35 32.12
N VAL A 67 20.35 -9.41 32.68
CA VAL A 67 19.86 -8.23 31.97
C VAL A 67 20.89 -7.12 31.92
N GLY A 68 21.76 -7.02 32.93
CA GLY A 68 22.62 -5.86 33.15
C GLY A 68 21.81 -4.55 33.18
N GLY A 69 22.44 -3.44 32.82
CA GLY A 69 21.80 -2.11 32.76
C GLY A 69 20.77 -1.92 31.63
N ARG A 70 20.30 -2.98 30.97
CA ARG A 70 19.27 -2.90 29.91
C ARG A 70 17.87 -2.62 30.45
N VAL A 71 17.62 -2.97 31.72
CA VAL A 71 16.29 -2.94 32.34
C VAL A 71 16.41 -2.37 33.76
N GLU A 72 15.48 -1.52 34.19
CA GLU A 72 15.40 -1.11 35.59
C GLU A 72 14.69 -2.20 36.40
N ILE A 73 15.35 -2.73 37.43
CA ILE A 73 14.79 -3.76 38.31
C ILE A 73 14.13 -3.10 39.53
N ILE A 74 12.91 -3.50 39.83
CA ILE A 74 12.16 -3.13 41.04
C ILE A 74 11.90 -4.39 41.87
N GLU A 75 12.10 -4.26 43.17
CA GLU A 75 11.83 -5.32 44.13
C GLU A 75 10.45 -5.17 44.75
N ALA A 76 9.70 -6.26 44.77
CA ALA A 76 8.46 -6.39 45.54
C ALA A 76 8.79 -7.05 46.88
N ASP A 77 8.92 -6.23 47.93
CA ASP A 77 9.28 -6.67 49.29
C ASP A 77 8.04 -7.15 50.05
N LEU A 78 7.42 -8.23 49.56
CA LEU A 78 6.29 -8.92 50.17
C LEU A 78 6.39 -10.44 49.93
N ASP A 79 6.00 -11.22 50.94
CA ASP A 79 5.97 -12.69 50.85
C ASP A 79 4.93 -13.16 49.81
N GLU A 80 3.72 -12.62 49.87
CA GLU A 80 2.63 -12.95 48.95
C GLU A 80 2.10 -11.70 48.23
N PHE A 81 2.09 -11.76 46.91
CA PHE A 81 1.51 -10.73 46.04
C PHE A 81 1.17 -11.32 44.67
N GLU A 82 0.23 -10.68 43.99
CA GLU A 82 -0.29 -11.09 42.68
C GLU A 82 0.23 -10.17 41.55
N ASN A 83 -0.06 -10.55 40.31
CA ASN A 83 0.55 -9.92 39.12
C ASN A 83 0.21 -8.43 38.95
N LEU A 84 -0.96 -7.95 39.40
CA LEU A 84 -1.29 -6.52 39.28
C LEU A 84 -0.49 -5.67 40.26
N TYR A 85 -0.20 -6.20 41.45
CA TYR A 85 0.65 -5.50 42.42
C TYR A 85 2.06 -5.27 41.86
N SER A 86 2.59 -6.24 41.10
CA SER A 86 3.86 -6.06 40.37
C SER A 86 3.77 -4.89 39.39
N VAL A 87 2.67 -4.78 38.64
CA VAL A 87 2.46 -3.66 37.71
C VAL A 87 2.38 -2.34 38.45
N TYR A 88 1.64 -2.29 39.55
CA TYR A 88 1.44 -1.10 40.38
C TYR A 88 2.77 -0.50 40.88
N LEU A 89 3.69 -1.33 41.39
CA LEU A 89 5.02 -0.87 41.83
C LEU A 89 5.83 -0.17 40.72
N ALA A 90 5.65 -0.60 39.47
CA ALA A 90 6.33 -0.02 38.32
C ALA A 90 5.64 1.23 37.74
N LEU A 91 4.38 1.52 38.09
CA LEU A 91 3.60 2.62 37.49
C LEU A 91 4.29 3.99 37.63
N ASN A 92 4.91 4.25 38.79
CA ASN A 92 5.60 5.52 39.06
C ASN A 92 6.93 5.65 38.28
N ARG A 93 7.39 4.58 37.62
CA ARG A 93 8.65 4.55 36.85
C ARG A 93 8.43 4.59 35.35
N VAL A 94 7.18 4.52 34.89
CA VAL A 94 6.81 4.50 33.46
C VAL A 94 5.81 5.60 33.11
N GLY A 95 5.81 6.05 31.85
CA GLY A 95 4.79 6.94 31.28
C GLY A 95 3.64 6.16 30.61
N ASN A 96 2.82 6.85 29.83
CA ASN A 96 1.78 6.25 28.98
C ASN A 96 2.13 6.41 27.49
N PRO A 97 1.68 5.49 26.62
CA PRO A 97 1.18 4.15 26.93
C PRO A 97 2.30 3.23 27.44
N PHE A 98 1.94 2.17 28.16
CA PHE A 98 2.89 1.15 28.61
C PHE A 98 2.38 -0.27 28.34
N LEU A 99 3.29 -1.18 28.05
CA LEU A 99 3.03 -2.61 27.83
C LEU A 99 3.20 -3.36 29.16
N ILE A 100 2.28 -4.27 29.46
CA ILE A 100 2.46 -5.31 30.46
C ILE A 100 2.81 -6.61 29.72
N ALA A 101 3.91 -7.24 30.10
CA ALA A 101 4.34 -8.54 29.58
C ALA A 101 4.66 -9.50 30.73
N MET A 102 4.16 -10.73 30.64
CA MET A 102 4.53 -11.80 31.57
C MET A 102 5.92 -12.34 31.22
N SER A 103 6.77 -12.61 32.22
CA SER A 103 8.17 -13.03 32.01
C SER A 103 8.34 -14.51 31.65
N ASP A 104 7.28 -15.31 31.78
CA ASP A 104 7.21 -16.75 31.60
C ASP A 104 6.47 -17.17 30.33
N HIS A 105 6.17 -16.21 29.44
CA HIS A 105 5.51 -16.46 28.17
C HIS A 105 6.48 -16.31 27.00
N ILE A 106 6.43 -17.26 26.06
CA ILE A 106 7.02 -17.09 24.74
C ILE A 106 5.93 -16.73 23.73
N PHE A 107 6.25 -15.85 22.78
CA PHE A 107 5.30 -15.39 21.75
C PHE A 107 6.01 -14.98 20.47
N GLU A 108 5.30 -14.97 19.33
CA GLU A 108 5.76 -14.37 18.08
C GLU A 108 5.82 -12.84 18.17
N SER A 109 6.85 -12.23 17.59
CA SER A 109 7.01 -10.76 17.50
C SER A 109 5.83 -10.07 16.81
N SER A 110 5.14 -10.79 15.91
CA SER A 110 3.96 -10.31 15.20
C SER A 110 2.83 -9.93 16.15
N MET A 111 2.63 -10.67 17.25
CA MET A 111 1.61 -10.39 18.26
C MET A 111 1.83 -9.03 18.91
N LEU A 112 3.08 -8.76 19.32
CA LEU A 112 3.46 -7.47 19.90
C LEU A 112 3.26 -6.31 18.90
N MET A 113 3.63 -6.50 17.64
CA MET A 113 3.47 -5.47 16.61
C MET A 113 2.00 -5.20 16.29
N ASP A 114 1.18 -6.25 16.20
CA ASP A 114 -0.26 -6.14 15.96
C ASP A 114 -0.94 -5.43 17.17
N LEU A 115 -0.50 -5.72 18.40
CA LEU A 115 -0.95 -5.05 19.62
C LEU A 115 -0.59 -3.54 19.65
N ILE A 116 0.67 -3.20 19.38
CA ILE A 116 1.14 -1.79 19.42
C ILE A 116 0.54 -0.95 18.30
N SER A 117 0.31 -1.55 17.12
CA SER A 117 -0.28 -0.84 15.98
C SER A 117 -1.80 -0.70 16.07
N HIS A 118 -2.44 -1.37 17.02
CA HIS A 118 -3.88 -1.31 17.24
C HIS A 118 -4.31 0.07 17.77
N LYS A 119 -5.09 0.78 16.96
CA LYS A 119 -5.63 2.11 17.31
C LYS A 119 -6.91 1.96 18.10
N SER A 120 -6.86 2.42 19.35
CA SER A 120 -7.98 2.40 20.27
C SER A 120 -7.82 3.47 21.34
N ASP A 121 -8.95 3.96 21.87
CA ASP A 121 -9.06 4.88 23.01
C ASP A 121 -9.41 4.16 24.32
N ARG A 122 -9.54 2.84 24.28
CA ARG A 122 -9.82 1.97 25.44
C ARG A 122 -8.62 1.91 26.37
N ALA A 123 -8.89 1.71 27.66
CA ALA A 123 -7.89 1.66 28.70
C ALA A 123 -6.91 0.49 28.48
N PHE A 124 -7.44 -0.70 28.19
CA PHE A 124 -6.67 -1.91 27.98
C PHE A 124 -6.96 -2.52 26.61
N THR A 125 -5.91 -2.91 25.90
CA THR A 125 -5.99 -3.83 24.75
C THR A 125 -5.28 -5.13 25.09
N VAL A 126 -5.98 -6.25 25.00
CA VAL A 126 -5.46 -7.58 25.34
C VAL A 126 -5.21 -8.40 24.07
N CYS A 127 -4.11 -9.15 23.99
CA CYS A 127 -3.93 -10.16 22.95
C CYS A 127 -4.82 -11.37 23.25
N LEU A 128 -5.80 -11.65 22.39
CA LEU A 128 -6.78 -12.72 22.57
C LEU A 128 -6.56 -13.85 21.55
N ASP A 129 -6.32 -15.06 22.03
CA ASP A 129 -6.36 -16.27 21.21
C ASP A 129 -7.74 -16.93 21.33
N ARG A 130 -8.46 -17.04 20.20
CA ARG A 130 -9.82 -17.59 20.14
C ARG A 130 -9.85 -19.09 19.89
N ASN A 131 -8.72 -19.70 19.51
CA ASN A 131 -8.61 -21.14 19.29
C ASN A 131 -7.40 -21.76 20.03
N PRO A 132 -7.31 -21.58 21.36
CA PRO A 132 -6.21 -22.13 22.14
C PRO A 132 -6.31 -23.65 22.29
N SER A 133 -5.22 -24.29 22.72
CA SER A 133 -5.27 -25.72 23.08
C SER A 133 -6.15 -25.95 24.32
N ARG A 134 -6.66 -27.18 24.49
CA ARG A 134 -7.50 -27.53 25.65
C ARG A 134 -6.82 -27.24 26.99
N SER A 135 -5.51 -27.48 27.10
CA SER A 135 -4.76 -27.20 28.33
C SER A 135 -4.70 -25.70 28.64
N GLU A 136 -4.42 -24.87 27.63
CA GLU A 136 -4.34 -23.42 27.79
C GLU A 136 -5.71 -22.83 28.09
N ALA A 137 -6.75 -23.33 27.43
CA ALA A 137 -8.14 -22.95 27.70
C ALA A 137 -8.55 -23.23 29.15
N MET A 138 -8.00 -24.24 29.82
CA MET A 138 -8.33 -24.51 31.22
C MET A 138 -7.67 -23.53 32.18
N GLU A 139 -6.39 -23.22 32.01
CA GLU A 139 -5.60 -22.44 32.98
C GLU A 139 -5.57 -20.93 32.71
N GLY A 140 -5.66 -20.54 31.44
CA GLY A 140 -5.52 -19.16 30.99
C GLY A 140 -6.63 -18.22 31.49
N LEU A 141 -6.31 -16.93 31.53
CA LEU A 141 -7.27 -15.85 31.78
C LEU A 141 -8.21 -15.72 30.56
N LYS A 142 -9.51 -15.93 30.76
CA LYS A 142 -10.49 -15.93 29.66
C LYS A 142 -11.21 -14.60 29.59
N LEU A 143 -11.56 -14.16 28.38
CA LEU A 143 -12.43 -13.00 28.16
C LEU A 143 -13.81 -13.46 27.71
N HIS A 144 -14.86 -12.89 28.31
CA HIS A 144 -16.24 -13.05 27.87
C HIS A 144 -16.60 -11.91 26.92
N LEU A 145 -16.99 -12.25 25.70
CA LEU A 145 -17.40 -11.28 24.68
C LEU A 145 -18.92 -11.26 24.48
N ILE A 146 -19.51 -10.08 24.36
CA ILE A 146 -20.89 -9.87 23.86
C ILE A 146 -20.83 -8.76 22.81
N ASP A 147 -21.32 -9.01 21.60
CA ASP A 147 -21.25 -8.08 20.46
C ASP A 147 -19.83 -7.51 20.22
N GLU A 148 -18.82 -8.38 20.27
CA GLU A 148 -17.40 -8.05 20.13
C GLU A 148 -16.81 -7.12 21.22
N LYS A 149 -17.55 -6.89 22.31
CA LYS A 149 -17.08 -6.14 23.49
C LYS A 149 -16.70 -7.07 24.62
N VAL A 150 -15.61 -6.76 25.31
CA VAL A 150 -15.18 -7.48 26.52
C VAL A 150 -16.05 -7.06 27.69
N ILE A 151 -16.82 -8.00 28.24
CA ILE A 151 -17.74 -7.75 29.37
C ILE A 151 -17.14 -8.24 30.69
N LYS A 152 -16.34 -9.30 30.65
CA LYS A 152 -15.78 -9.92 31.86
C LYS A 152 -14.46 -10.64 31.56
N ALA A 153 -13.54 -10.62 32.51
CA ALA A 153 -12.29 -11.35 32.50
C ALA A 153 -12.19 -12.27 33.73
N GLY A 154 -11.74 -13.51 33.56
CA GLY A 154 -11.58 -14.43 34.68
C GLY A 154 -11.10 -15.82 34.29
N LYS A 155 -10.50 -16.55 35.24
CA LYS A 155 -10.03 -17.93 35.03
C LYS A 155 -11.17 -18.95 35.07
N ASP A 156 -12.24 -18.68 35.82
CA ASP A 156 -13.37 -19.61 35.99
C ASP A 156 -14.49 -19.46 34.95
N ILE A 157 -14.29 -18.60 33.95
CA ILE A 157 -15.26 -18.41 32.86
C ILE A 157 -15.21 -19.62 31.93
N THR A 158 -16.29 -19.95 31.23
CA THR A 158 -16.24 -20.96 30.17
C THR A 158 -15.39 -20.43 29.00
N PRO A 159 -14.43 -21.19 28.44
CA PRO A 159 -13.56 -20.74 27.35
C PRO A 159 -14.30 -20.72 26.01
N ARG A 160 -15.31 -19.85 25.89
CA ARG A 160 -16.19 -19.74 24.72
C ARG A 160 -15.66 -18.78 23.66
N TYR A 161 -14.93 -17.75 24.07
CA TYR A 161 -14.56 -16.64 23.18
C TYR A 161 -13.04 -16.50 22.97
N GLY A 162 -12.22 -16.78 23.99
CA GLY A 162 -10.77 -16.81 23.88
C GLY A 162 -10.05 -16.65 25.22
N ILE A 163 -8.71 -16.72 25.18
CA ILE A 163 -7.82 -16.51 26.33
C ILE A 163 -6.76 -15.44 26.06
N ASP A 164 -6.39 -14.71 27.11
CA ASP A 164 -5.26 -13.79 27.11
C ASP A 164 -3.94 -14.54 26.90
N THR A 165 -3.05 -13.96 26.11
CA THR A 165 -1.73 -14.52 25.80
C THR A 165 -0.60 -13.88 26.60
N GLY A 166 -0.90 -13.12 27.66
CA GLY A 166 0.09 -12.52 28.57
C GLY A 166 0.72 -11.20 28.07
N LEU A 167 0.10 -10.56 27.07
CA LEU A 167 0.50 -9.26 26.53
C LEU A 167 -0.68 -8.28 26.56
N ILE A 168 -0.52 -7.18 27.28
CA ILE A 168 -1.59 -6.19 27.48
C ILE A 168 -1.02 -4.79 27.28
N LEU A 169 -1.61 -4.03 26.36
CA LEU A 169 -1.27 -2.62 26.14
C LEU A 169 -2.18 -1.74 27.00
N CYS A 170 -1.57 -0.96 27.88
CA CYS A 170 -2.23 -0.04 28.80
C CYS A 170 -2.08 1.40 28.30
N ARG A 171 -3.21 2.08 28.10
CA ARG A 171 -3.27 3.50 27.74
C ARG A 171 -3.54 4.36 28.97
N GLU A 172 -3.71 5.66 28.75
CA GLU A 172 -3.83 6.66 29.82
C GLU A 172 -4.89 6.30 30.88
N LYS A 173 -6.08 5.86 30.45
CA LYS A 173 -7.18 5.49 31.35
C LYS A 173 -6.90 4.24 32.20
N ALA A 174 -5.95 3.37 31.80
CA ALA A 174 -5.66 2.13 32.53
C ALA A 174 -5.17 2.38 33.96
N ARG A 175 -4.43 3.46 34.19
CA ARG A 175 -3.88 3.78 35.52
C ARG A 175 -4.96 3.87 36.58
N GLY A 176 -6.06 4.56 36.29
CA GLY A 176 -7.17 4.70 37.23
C GLY A 176 -7.75 3.36 37.66
N TYR A 177 -7.99 2.45 36.70
CA TYR A 177 -8.50 1.12 36.97
C TYR A 177 -7.50 0.24 37.75
N ILE A 178 -6.20 0.36 37.47
CA ILE A 178 -5.16 -0.36 38.22
C ILE A 178 -5.12 0.13 39.67
N GLU A 179 -5.09 1.44 39.89
CA GLU A 179 -5.08 2.05 41.23
C GLU A 179 -6.36 1.75 42.02
N GLU A 180 -7.51 1.68 41.35
CA GLU A 180 -8.77 1.27 41.96
C GLU A 180 -8.76 -0.19 42.40
N ALA A 181 -8.33 -1.10 41.52
CA ALA A 181 -8.21 -2.52 41.87
C ALA A 181 -7.22 -2.75 43.03
N ILE A 182 -6.11 -2.01 43.06
CA ILE A 182 -5.13 -2.06 44.13
C ILE A 182 -5.69 -1.47 45.43
N ARG A 183 -6.47 -0.38 45.39
CA ARG A 183 -7.15 0.13 46.60
C ARG A 183 -8.14 -0.87 47.17
N ALA A 184 -8.79 -1.65 46.33
CA ALA A 184 -9.78 -2.64 46.75
C ALA A 184 -9.17 -3.92 47.33
N LYS A 185 -8.07 -4.43 46.75
CA LYS A 185 -7.50 -5.76 47.07
C LYS A 185 -6.04 -5.75 47.53
N GLY A 186 -5.37 -4.61 47.51
CA GLY A 186 -3.98 -4.47 47.92
C GLY A 186 -3.04 -5.41 47.14
N PRO A 187 -2.10 -6.10 47.82
CA PRO A 187 -1.17 -7.04 47.19
C PRO A 187 -1.81 -8.24 46.49
N GLU A 188 -3.05 -8.61 46.84
CA GLU A 188 -3.77 -9.74 46.23
C GLU A 188 -4.45 -9.39 44.89
N ALA A 189 -4.36 -8.13 44.45
CA ALA A 189 -5.01 -7.69 43.22
C ALA A 189 -4.42 -8.40 41.99
N ARG A 190 -5.29 -8.89 41.10
CA ARG A 190 -4.93 -9.55 39.85
C ARG A 190 -5.23 -8.67 38.64
N ILE A 191 -4.54 -8.90 37.52
CA ILE A 191 -4.81 -8.21 36.26
C ILE A 191 -6.29 -8.34 35.84
N SER A 192 -6.92 -9.49 36.13
CA SER A 192 -8.35 -9.69 35.90
C SER A 192 -9.24 -8.70 36.64
N ASP A 193 -8.83 -8.23 37.81
CA ASP A 193 -9.62 -7.27 38.61
C ASP A 193 -9.66 -5.91 37.94
N ALA A 194 -8.51 -5.38 37.52
CA ALA A 194 -8.44 -4.13 36.76
C ALA A 194 -9.16 -4.24 35.40
N LEU A 195 -9.04 -5.38 34.71
CA LEU A 195 -9.77 -5.62 33.47
C LEU A 195 -11.29 -5.68 33.69
N ASN A 196 -11.77 -6.26 34.78
CA ASN A 196 -13.19 -6.29 35.09
C ASN A 196 -13.76 -4.90 35.40
N LEU A 197 -13.03 -4.06 36.15
CA LEU A 197 -13.42 -2.67 36.40
C LEU A 197 -13.46 -1.85 35.10
N ALA A 198 -12.49 -2.04 34.22
CA ALA A 198 -12.52 -1.38 32.92
C ALA A 198 -13.62 -1.94 32.02
N ALA A 199 -13.87 -3.25 32.04
CA ALA A 199 -14.87 -3.88 31.19
C ALA A 199 -16.30 -3.41 31.52
N SER A 200 -16.63 -3.11 32.78
CA SER A 200 -17.93 -2.54 33.15
C SER A 200 -18.18 -1.17 32.50
N ASP A 201 -17.11 -0.42 32.22
CA ASP A 201 -17.17 0.88 31.52
C ASP A 201 -16.97 0.74 30.00
N GLY A 202 -16.86 -0.50 29.50
CA GLY A 202 -16.47 -0.79 28.12
C GLY A 202 -15.04 -0.35 27.79
N GLY A 203 -14.17 -0.16 28.78
CA GLY A 203 -12.78 0.30 28.66
C GLY A 203 -11.76 -0.77 28.24
N VAL A 204 -12.22 -1.96 27.82
CA VAL A 204 -11.35 -3.06 27.37
C VAL A 204 -11.69 -3.45 25.94
N ASP A 205 -10.67 -3.55 25.10
CA ASP A 205 -10.74 -4.20 23.80
C ASP A 205 -9.63 -5.23 23.64
N TYR A 206 -9.54 -5.82 22.44
CA TYR A 206 -8.64 -6.92 22.19
C TYR A 206 -8.10 -6.92 20.75
N VAL A 207 -6.95 -7.57 20.57
CA VAL A 207 -6.39 -7.92 19.26
C VAL A 207 -6.46 -9.43 19.10
N ASP A 208 -7.12 -9.88 18.05
CA ASP A 208 -7.17 -11.31 17.70
C ASP A 208 -5.80 -11.79 17.21
N VAL A 209 -5.19 -12.69 17.97
CA VAL A 209 -3.89 -13.32 17.68
C VAL A 209 -4.04 -14.81 17.36
N THR A 210 -5.24 -15.25 17.01
CA THR A 210 -5.51 -16.66 16.68
C THR A 210 -4.60 -17.17 15.57
N GLY A 211 -3.96 -18.32 15.80
CA GLY A 211 -3.01 -18.94 14.86
C GLY A 211 -1.56 -18.43 14.95
N ARG A 212 -1.29 -17.43 15.80
CA ARG A 212 0.07 -17.05 16.20
C ARG A 212 0.62 -18.04 17.22
N LEU A 213 1.93 -18.27 17.20
CA LEU A 213 2.57 -19.12 18.19
C LEU A 213 2.86 -18.34 19.48
N TRP A 214 2.37 -18.88 20.58
CA TRP A 214 2.69 -18.44 21.93
C TRP A 214 2.56 -19.63 22.89
N LYS A 215 3.17 -19.53 24.08
CA LYS A 215 3.03 -20.52 25.14
C LYS A 215 3.39 -19.94 26.51
N ASP A 216 2.54 -20.18 27.49
CA ASP A 216 2.79 -20.00 28.91
C ASP A 216 3.59 -21.19 29.49
N ILE A 217 4.56 -20.91 30.36
CA ILE A 217 5.51 -21.93 30.83
C ILE A 217 5.36 -22.14 32.33
N ASP A 218 4.45 -23.05 32.70
CA ASP A 218 4.16 -23.35 34.09
C ASP A 218 4.65 -24.70 34.58
N THR A 219 4.74 -25.69 33.69
CA THR A 219 5.16 -27.06 33.99
C THR A 219 6.42 -27.47 33.21
N PRO A 220 7.15 -28.52 33.63
CA PRO A 220 8.24 -29.08 32.85
C PRO A 220 7.82 -29.52 31.45
N GLU A 221 6.60 -30.06 31.30
CA GLU A 221 6.02 -30.43 30.02
C GLU A 221 5.81 -29.21 29.12
N ASP A 222 5.37 -28.08 29.69
CA ASP A 222 5.24 -26.82 28.97
C ASP A 222 6.60 -26.29 28.53
N LEU A 223 7.65 -26.42 29.36
CA LEU A 223 9.00 -26.04 28.96
C LEU A 223 9.48 -26.88 27.76
N VAL A 224 9.23 -28.19 27.74
CA VAL A 224 9.57 -29.04 26.59
C VAL A 224 8.81 -28.62 25.33
N LYS A 225 7.52 -28.28 25.46
CA LYS A 225 6.72 -27.75 24.34
C LYS A 225 7.24 -26.38 23.89
N ALA A 226 7.53 -25.48 24.82
CA ALA A 226 8.05 -24.15 24.56
C ALA A 226 9.38 -24.20 23.80
N ARG A 227 10.27 -25.13 24.13
CA ARG A 227 11.51 -25.37 23.36
C ARG A 227 11.23 -25.73 21.90
N ARG A 228 10.18 -26.50 21.61
CA ARG A 228 9.78 -26.84 20.23
C ARG A 228 9.16 -25.65 19.52
N ILE A 229 8.24 -24.95 20.20
CA ILE A 229 7.54 -23.77 19.69
C ILE A 229 8.54 -22.65 19.39
N TYR A 230 9.55 -22.44 20.24
CA TYR A 230 10.62 -21.47 20.04
C TYR A 230 11.31 -21.62 18.67
N TRP A 231 11.67 -22.84 18.27
CA TRP A 231 12.28 -23.09 16.96
C TRP A 231 11.32 -22.77 15.80
N GLU A 232 10.03 -23.00 16.00
CA GLU A 232 9.00 -22.67 15.00
C GLU A 232 8.76 -21.16 14.91
N ILE A 233 8.76 -20.44 16.04
CA ILE A 233 8.72 -18.97 16.11
C ILE A 233 9.88 -18.40 15.30
N LEU A 234 11.12 -18.81 15.59
CA LEU A 234 12.29 -18.35 14.86
C LEU A 234 12.14 -18.61 13.35
N ARG A 235 11.68 -19.80 12.98
CA ARG A 235 11.47 -20.16 11.56
C ARG A 235 10.48 -19.23 10.87
N ARG A 236 9.34 -18.94 11.50
CA ARG A 236 8.29 -18.07 10.94
C ARG A 236 8.77 -16.63 10.84
N GLU A 237 9.51 -16.14 11.84
CA GLU A 237 10.04 -14.78 11.90
C GLU A 237 11.15 -14.52 10.87
N LEU A 238 11.83 -15.56 10.39
CA LEU A 238 12.81 -15.43 9.31
C LEU A 238 12.19 -15.05 7.95
N ILE A 239 10.91 -15.38 7.74
CA ILE A 239 10.16 -15.07 6.51
C ILE A 239 9.76 -13.61 6.52
N LYS A 240 10.19 -12.84 5.52
CA LYS A 240 9.89 -11.40 5.48
C LYS A 240 8.47 -11.16 4.96
N LYS A 241 7.79 -10.16 5.53
CA LYS A 241 6.46 -9.72 5.06
C LYS A 241 6.46 -9.28 3.59
N ASP A 242 7.61 -8.80 3.11
CA ASP A 242 7.79 -8.35 1.73
C ASP A 242 8.36 -9.43 0.80
N ASP A 243 8.61 -10.67 1.24
CA ASP A 243 9.12 -11.71 0.33
C ASP A 243 8.18 -11.92 -0.87
N GLY A 244 8.77 -12.15 -2.06
CA GLY A 244 8.03 -12.51 -3.26
C GLY A 244 7.37 -13.88 -3.16
N ILE A 245 6.52 -14.23 -4.12
CA ILE A 245 5.74 -15.49 -4.11
C ILE A 245 6.65 -16.70 -4.01
N ILE A 246 7.66 -16.79 -4.88
CA ILE A 246 8.52 -17.97 -4.95
C ILE A 246 9.37 -18.05 -3.69
N SER A 247 9.90 -16.93 -3.24
CA SER A 247 10.66 -16.89 -2.00
C SER A 247 9.80 -17.38 -0.83
N ARG A 248 8.58 -16.86 -0.66
CA ARG A 248 7.68 -17.23 0.44
C ARG A 248 7.26 -18.69 0.44
N TYR A 249 6.84 -19.24 -0.70
CA TYR A 249 6.20 -20.55 -0.76
C TYR A 249 7.15 -21.68 -1.15
N LEU A 250 8.28 -21.39 -1.80
CA LEU A 250 9.25 -22.41 -2.26
C LEU A 250 10.61 -22.26 -1.57
N ASN A 251 11.26 -21.09 -1.65
CA ASN A 251 12.64 -20.95 -1.18
C ASN A 251 12.71 -20.96 0.35
N ARG A 252 11.87 -20.18 1.05
CA ARG A 252 11.88 -20.02 2.51
C ARG A 252 11.65 -21.33 3.25
N PRO A 253 10.72 -22.21 2.86
CA PRO A 253 10.61 -23.53 3.46
C PRO A 253 11.93 -24.31 3.47
N ILE A 254 12.79 -24.14 2.47
CA ILE A 254 14.08 -24.82 2.36
C ILE A 254 15.17 -24.02 3.08
N SER A 255 15.35 -22.74 2.76
CA SER A 255 16.41 -21.87 3.30
C SER A 255 16.33 -21.78 4.83
N THR A 256 15.14 -21.55 5.39
CA THR A 256 14.98 -21.40 6.85
C THR A 256 15.38 -22.66 7.61
N ARG A 257 15.18 -23.85 7.03
CA ARG A 257 15.61 -25.12 7.63
C ARG A 257 17.14 -25.25 7.62
N ILE A 258 17.78 -24.83 6.53
CA ILE A 258 19.24 -24.79 6.42
C ILE A 258 19.80 -23.80 7.46
N SER A 259 19.28 -22.57 7.49
CA SER A 259 19.68 -21.51 8.43
C SER A 259 19.54 -21.95 9.89
N LEU A 260 18.41 -22.56 10.25
CA LEU A 260 18.19 -23.08 11.60
C LEU A 260 19.12 -24.26 11.92
N ALA A 261 19.44 -25.13 10.94
CA ALA A 261 20.40 -26.21 11.16
C ALA A 261 21.81 -25.67 11.45
N ILE A 262 22.27 -24.66 10.70
CA ILE A 262 23.54 -23.95 10.92
C ILE A 262 23.55 -23.34 12.33
N TYR A 263 22.48 -22.63 12.69
CA TYR A 263 22.36 -21.95 13.97
C TYR A 263 22.27 -22.92 15.16
N LYS A 264 21.48 -24.00 15.05
CA LYS A 264 21.35 -25.05 16.07
C LYS A 264 22.68 -25.78 16.32
N ARG A 265 23.50 -25.95 15.28
CA ARG A 265 24.86 -26.51 15.39
C ARG A 265 25.91 -25.51 15.89
N ARG A 266 25.54 -24.25 16.15
CA ARG A 266 26.44 -23.15 16.55
C ARG A 266 27.59 -22.93 15.57
N MET A 267 27.38 -23.26 14.29
CA MET A 267 28.37 -23.04 13.25
C MET A 267 28.46 -21.53 12.97
N ARG A 268 29.56 -20.91 13.39
CA ARG A 268 29.83 -19.48 13.18
C ARG A 268 30.28 -19.23 11.74
N VAL A 269 29.38 -19.43 10.79
CA VAL A 269 29.60 -19.12 9.38
C VAL A 269 29.50 -17.60 9.18
N ASN A 270 30.45 -17.01 8.47
CA ASN A 270 30.35 -15.60 8.08
C ASN A 270 29.23 -15.47 7.02
N PRO A 271 28.18 -14.65 7.25
CA PRO A 271 27.12 -14.45 6.25
C PRO A 271 27.65 -14.07 4.87
N MET A 272 28.71 -13.25 4.81
CA MET A 272 29.35 -12.86 3.54
C MET A 272 29.89 -14.05 2.74
N LEU A 273 30.35 -15.10 3.41
CA LEU A 273 30.81 -16.31 2.72
C LEU A 273 29.63 -17.01 2.01
N ILE A 274 28.45 -17.01 2.63
CA ILE A 274 27.24 -17.60 2.04
C ILE A 274 26.81 -16.79 0.82
N SER A 275 26.81 -15.44 0.89
CA SER A 275 26.52 -14.57 -0.26
C SER A 275 27.53 -14.77 -1.40
N THR A 276 28.82 -14.93 -1.09
CA THR A 276 29.84 -15.23 -2.11
C THR A 276 29.60 -16.60 -2.76
N ILE A 277 29.20 -17.61 -2.00
CA ILE A 277 28.87 -18.94 -2.53
C ILE A 277 27.63 -18.89 -3.43
N SER A 278 26.56 -18.19 -3.02
CA SER A 278 25.36 -18.03 -3.87
C SER A 278 25.71 -17.29 -5.17
N PHE A 279 26.52 -16.24 -5.09
CA PHE A 279 27.01 -15.51 -6.25
C PHE A 279 27.83 -16.38 -7.21
N ILE A 280 28.78 -17.18 -6.71
CA ILE A 280 29.57 -18.10 -7.55
C ILE A 280 28.65 -19.12 -8.24
N LEU A 281 27.65 -19.65 -7.53
CA LEU A 281 26.68 -20.58 -8.14
C LEU A 281 25.87 -19.92 -9.26
N PHE A 282 25.50 -18.64 -9.13
CA PHE A 282 24.87 -17.89 -10.22
C PHE A 282 25.79 -17.73 -11.43
N LEU A 283 27.10 -17.51 -11.23
CA LEU A 283 28.06 -17.45 -12.34
C LEU A 283 28.21 -18.81 -13.03
N ILE A 284 28.33 -19.90 -12.27
CA ILE A 284 28.41 -21.26 -12.83
C ILE A 284 27.13 -21.58 -13.61
N SER A 285 25.97 -21.19 -13.06
CA SER A 285 24.69 -21.29 -13.75
C SER A 285 24.70 -20.54 -15.09
N ALA A 286 25.12 -19.28 -15.10
CA ALA A 286 25.20 -18.48 -16.33
C ALA A 286 26.11 -19.11 -17.39
N ILE A 287 27.27 -19.64 -16.97
CA ILE A 287 28.22 -20.35 -17.86
C ILE A 287 27.61 -21.65 -18.37
N SER A 288 26.89 -22.41 -17.54
CA SER A 288 26.21 -23.63 -17.98
C SER A 288 25.13 -23.32 -19.02
N LEU A 289 24.34 -22.26 -18.80
CA LEU A 289 23.35 -21.79 -19.77
C LEU A 289 24.00 -21.39 -21.09
N SER A 290 25.09 -20.63 -21.07
CA SER A 290 25.76 -20.18 -22.31
C SER A 290 26.34 -21.34 -23.13
N ASN A 291 26.70 -22.45 -22.48
CA ASN A 291 27.15 -23.67 -23.15
C ASN A 291 25.99 -24.59 -23.60
N GLY A 292 24.73 -24.13 -23.50
CA GLY A 292 23.56 -24.89 -23.90
C GLY A 292 23.10 -25.95 -22.89
N MET A 293 23.73 -26.03 -21.70
CA MET A 293 23.33 -26.95 -20.62
C MET A 293 22.14 -26.39 -19.84
N LEU A 294 20.99 -26.25 -20.51
CA LEU A 294 19.81 -25.54 -20.00
C LEU A 294 19.35 -26.07 -18.64
N ILE A 295 19.11 -27.38 -18.53
CA ILE A 295 18.58 -28.01 -17.30
C ILE A 295 19.52 -27.77 -16.11
N LEU A 296 20.83 -27.98 -16.28
CA LEU A 296 21.82 -27.76 -15.23
C LEU A 296 21.88 -26.28 -14.82
N GLY A 297 21.95 -25.37 -15.81
CA GLY A 297 21.96 -23.94 -15.54
C GLY A 297 20.70 -23.48 -14.80
N GLY A 298 19.51 -23.89 -15.25
CA GLY A 298 18.26 -23.58 -14.56
C GLY A 298 18.24 -24.09 -13.11
N LEU A 299 18.65 -25.34 -12.88
CA LEU A 299 18.70 -25.94 -11.53
C LEU A 299 19.67 -25.19 -10.61
N LEU A 300 20.86 -24.84 -11.12
CA LEU A 300 21.86 -24.08 -10.38
C LEU A 300 21.36 -22.67 -10.05
N ALA A 301 20.67 -21.99 -10.96
CA ALA A 301 20.07 -20.69 -10.70
C ALA A 301 19.03 -20.76 -9.56
N GLN A 302 18.16 -21.76 -9.59
CA GLN A 302 17.15 -21.95 -8.54
C GLN A 302 17.79 -22.32 -7.19
N LEU A 303 18.81 -23.17 -7.20
CA LEU A 303 19.56 -23.53 -5.99
C LEU A 303 20.26 -22.30 -5.39
N ALA A 304 20.93 -21.50 -6.23
CA ALA A 304 21.57 -20.26 -5.82
C ALA A 304 20.55 -19.30 -5.19
N SER A 305 19.36 -19.15 -5.77
CA SER A 305 18.27 -18.32 -5.21
C SER A 305 17.75 -18.80 -3.85
N ILE A 306 17.83 -20.10 -3.55
CA ILE A 306 17.49 -20.63 -2.22
C ILE A 306 18.59 -20.28 -1.21
N LEU A 307 19.87 -20.47 -1.60
CA LEU A 307 21.04 -20.21 -0.73
C LEU A 307 21.23 -18.72 -0.45
N ASP A 308 20.89 -17.88 -1.41
CA ASP A 308 20.85 -16.41 -1.28
C ASP A 308 19.87 -15.93 -0.19
N GLY A 309 18.92 -16.77 0.23
CA GLY A 309 18.08 -16.46 1.38
C GLY A 309 18.78 -16.72 2.73
N VAL A 310 19.76 -17.63 2.75
CA VAL A 310 20.38 -18.19 3.96
C VAL A 310 21.32 -17.21 4.63
N ASP A 311 22.05 -16.38 3.87
CA ASP A 311 23.01 -15.42 4.42
C ASP A 311 22.34 -14.39 5.35
N GLY A 312 21.24 -13.77 4.91
CA GLY A 312 20.48 -12.79 5.65
C GLY A 312 19.67 -13.42 6.77
N GLU A 313 19.25 -14.68 6.63
CA GLU A 313 18.65 -15.45 7.71
C GLU A 313 19.65 -15.77 8.83
N VAL A 314 20.84 -16.28 8.47
CA VAL A 314 21.94 -16.56 9.40
C VAL A 314 22.42 -15.26 10.05
N ALA A 315 22.55 -14.17 9.30
CA ALA A 315 22.89 -12.86 9.85
C ALA A 315 21.88 -12.38 10.89
N ARG A 316 20.57 -12.61 10.69
CA ARG A 316 19.53 -12.28 11.68
C ARG A 316 19.60 -13.19 12.91
N LEU A 317 19.71 -14.51 12.72
CA LEU A 317 19.78 -15.48 13.82
C LEU A 317 20.97 -15.24 14.75
N PHE A 318 22.14 -14.91 14.18
CA PHE A 318 23.34 -14.60 14.97
C PHE A 318 23.47 -13.13 15.38
N ARG A 319 22.47 -12.29 15.09
CA ARG A 319 22.48 -10.83 15.34
C ARG A 319 23.72 -10.12 14.76
N ARG A 320 24.10 -10.50 13.54
CA ARG A 320 25.24 -9.97 12.78
C ARG A 320 24.83 -9.26 11.48
N ALA A 321 23.55 -8.94 11.35
CA ALA A 321 23.07 -8.14 10.22
C ALA A 321 23.75 -6.77 10.23
N SER A 322 24.34 -6.36 9.09
CA SER A 322 25.06 -5.10 8.95
C SER A 322 24.65 -4.40 7.65
N GLY A 323 24.71 -3.06 7.65
CA GLY A 323 24.43 -2.26 6.45
C GLY A 323 25.41 -2.56 5.31
N TRP A 324 26.69 -2.77 5.64
CA TRP A 324 27.72 -3.15 4.67
C TRP A 324 27.42 -4.49 3.99
N GLY A 325 27.03 -5.51 4.76
CA GLY A 325 26.65 -6.82 4.22
C GLY A 325 25.48 -6.71 3.25
N GLY A 326 24.42 -5.99 3.63
CA GLY A 326 23.26 -5.77 2.76
C GLY A 326 23.57 -4.96 1.49
N PHE A 327 24.56 -4.06 1.54
CA PHE A 327 25.02 -3.31 0.37
C PHE A 327 25.75 -4.20 -0.64
N ILE A 328 26.70 -5.02 -0.17
CA ILE A 328 27.46 -5.95 -1.03
C ILE A 328 26.52 -6.98 -1.65
N ASP A 329 25.63 -7.57 -0.85
CA ASP A 329 24.58 -8.50 -1.29
C ASP A 329 23.76 -7.92 -2.46
N ALA A 330 23.27 -6.68 -2.30
CA ALA A 330 22.51 -6.00 -3.34
C ALA A 330 23.29 -5.80 -4.65
N ILE A 331 24.60 -5.54 -4.59
CA ILE A 331 25.46 -5.39 -5.78
C ILE A 331 25.69 -6.74 -6.46
N LEU A 332 26.09 -7.76 -5.69
CA LEU A 332 26.34 -9.12 -6.22
C LEU A 332 25.09 -9.66 -6.90
N ASP A 333 23.92 -9.40 -6.33
CA ASP A 333 22.62 -9.70 -6.92
C ASP A 333 22.39 -9.08 -8.30
N ARG A 334 22.77 -7.81 -8.50
CA ARG A 334 22.62 -7.16 -9.82
C ARG A 334 23.56 -7.78 -10.84
N ILE A 335 24.80 -8.04 -10.45
CA ILE A 335 25.81 -8.65 -11.32
C ILE A 335 25.38 -10.08 -11.71
N ALA A 336 24.91 -10.86 -10.74
CA ALA A 336 24.37 -12.21 -10.95
C ALA A 336 23.15 -12.21 -11.88
N ASP A 337 22.20 -11.29 -11.68
CA ASP A 337 21.02 -11.17 -12.54
C ASP A 337 21.42 -10.91 -14.01
N VAL A 338 22.38 -10.00 -14.25
CA VAL A 338 22.86 -9.69 -15.62
C VAL A 338 23.63 -10.86 -16.21
N ALA A 339 24.49 -11.53 -15.43
CA ALA A 339 25.21 -12.72 -15.87
C ALA A 339 24.24 -13.84 -16.28
N LEU A 340 23.20 -14.11 -15.48
CA LEU A 340 22.17 -15.11 -15.79
C LEU A 340 21.43 -14.78 -17.09
N ILE A 341 20.98 -13.53 -17.27
CA ILE A 341 20.29 -13.10 -18.49
C ILE A 341 21.21 -13.23 -19.70
N SER A 342 22.50 -12.91 -19.55
CA SER A 342 23.50 -13.06 -20.60
C SER A 342 23.69 -14.52 -20.97
N GLY A 343 23.87 -15.41 -20.00
CA GLY A 343 23.97 -16.85 -20.22
C GLY A 343 22.74 -17.45 -20.89
N LEU A 344 21.53 -17.05 -20.44
CA LEU A 344 20.27 -17.44 -21.06
C LEU A 344 20.16 -16.96 -22.51
N THR A 345 20.58 -15.74 -22.80
CA THR A 345 20.54 -15.17 -24.16
C THR A 345 21.50 -15.92 -25.09
N LEU A 346 22.73 -16.19 -24.63
CA LEU A 346 23.72 -16.96 -25.39
C LEU A 346 23.25 -18.40 -25.67
N SER A 347 22.43 -18.98 -24.77
CA SER A 347 21.88 -20.32 -24.94
C SER A 347 20.94 -20.48 -26.15
N LEU A 348 20.41 -19.36 -26.70
CA LEU A 348 19.54 -19.36 -27.87
C LEU A 348 20.29 -19.62 -29.19
N GLY A 349 21.63 -19.53 -29.19
CA GLY A 349 22.50 -19.78 -30.32
C GLY A 349 22.48 -18.70 -31.42
N ILE A 350 21.29 -18.33 -31.91
CA ILE A 350 21.13 -17.30 -32.95
C ILE A 350 20.82 -15.96 -32.27
N LEU A 351 21.76 -15.02 -32.38
CA LEU A 351 21.62 -13.66 -31.86
C LEU A 351 21.20 -12.71 -32.98
N ASP A 352 19.90 -12.63 -33.24
CA ASP A 352 19.36 -11.59 -34.12
C ASP A 352 19.20 -10.25 -33.38
N ARG A 353 18.91 -9.17 -34.12
CA ARG A 353 18.68 -7.84 -33.52
C ARG A 353 17.54 -7.85 -32.51
N SER A 354 16.51 -8.66 -32.73
CA SER A 354 15.33 -8.75 -31.87
C SER A 354 15.68 -9.33 -30.50
N ILE A 355 16.41 -10.44 -30.47
CA ILE A 355 16.87 -11.13 -29.26
C ILE A 355 17.84 -10.23 -28.48
N LEU A 356 18.74 -9.51 -29.16
CA LEU A 356 19.62 -8.54 -28.51
C LEU A 356 18.83 -7.40 -27.84
N ILE A 357 17.81 -6.86 -28.51
CA ILE A 357 16.92 -5.84 -27.91
C ILE A 357 16.21 -6.42 -26.68
N LEU A 358 15.69 -7.63 -26.76
CA LEU A 358 15.03 -8.29 -25.63
C LEU A 358 16.00 -8.51 -24.45
N ALA A 359 17.25 -8.89 -24.72
CA ALA A 359 18.28 -9.08 -23.69
C ALA A 359 18.68 -7.77 -23.00
N ILE A 360 18.82 -6.69 -23.77
CA ILE A 360 19.06 -5.34 -23.24
C ILE A 360 17.89 -4.91 -22.36
N MET A 361 16.65 -5.05 -22.86
CA MET A 361 15.44 -4.73 -22.11
C MET A 361 15.33 -5.56 -20.84
N ALA A 362 15.58 -6.87 -20.91
CA ALA A 362 15.55 -7.77 -19.76
C ALA A 362 16.57 -7.36 -18.69
N SER A 363 17.80 -7.02 -19.09
CA SER A 363 18.85 -6.56 -18.18
C SER A 363 18.52 -5.22 -17.53
N ALA A 364 18.04 -4.25 -18.32
CA ALA A 364 17.61 -2.94 -17.83
C ALA A 364 16.43 -3.06 -16.86
N ASN A 365 15.41 -3.83 -17.23
CA ASN A 365 14.25 -4.12 -16.39
C ASN A 365 14.63 -4.87 -15.11
N SER A 366 15.64 -5.75 -15.19
CA SER A 366 16.12 -6.48 -14.03
C SER A 366 16.55 -5.55 -12.89
N ILE A 367 17.28 -4.50 -13.26
CA ILE A 367 17.77 -3.45 -12.37
C ILE A 367 16.63 -2.49 -12.00
N LEU A 368 15.80 -2.09 -12.97
CA LEU A 368 14.70 -1.15 -12.77
C LEU A 368 13.72 -1.60 -11.69
N VAL A 369 13.34 -2.89 -11.66
CA VAL A 369 12.44 -3.44 -10.63
C VAL A 369 12.99 -3.24 -9.22
N SER A 370 14.30 -3.45 -9.04
CA SER A 370 14.97 -3.27 -7.75
C SER A 370 15.03 -1.79 -7.37
N TYR A 371 15.33 -0.92 -8.33
CA TYR A 371 15.35 0.54 -8.13
C TYR A 371 13.97 1.09 -7.75
N VAL A 372 12.93 0.75 -8.52
CA VAL A 372 11.53 1.13 -8.26
C VAL A 372 11.08 0.66 -6.88
N THR A 373 11.39 -0.60 -6.53
CA THR A 373 11.02 -1.16 -5.23
C THR A 373 11.70 -0.40 -4.10
N HIS A 374 12.97 -0.03 -4.25
CA HIS A 374 13.67 0.79 -3.25
C HIS A 374 13.09 2.21 -3.15
N GLY A 375 12.76 2.85 -4.28
CA GLY A 375 12.11 4.16 -4.32
C GLY A 375 10.74 4.17 -3.63
N LEU A 376 9.93 3.13 -3.83
CA LEU A 376 8.66 2.99 -3.12
C LEU A 376 8.83 2.79 -1.60
N LYS A 377 9.89 2.10 -1.15
CA LYS A 377 10.21 1.99 0.28
C LYS A 377 10.52 3.35 0.88
N SER A 378 11.26 4.21 0.19
CA SER A 378 11.52 5.58 0.67
C SER A 378 10.25 6.44 0.75
N LEU A 379 9.19 6.07 0.03
CA LEU A 379 7.87 6.71 0.10
C LEU A 379 6.94 6.06 1.16
N ASN A 380 7.45 5.12 1.98
CA ASN A 380 6.67 4.37 2.98
C ASN A 380 5.41 3.66 2.42
N VAL A 381 5.41 3.32 1.13
CA VAL A 381 4.30 2.63 0.48
C VAL A 381 4.31 1.14 0.86
N ASN A 382 3.15 0.59 1.22
CA ASN A 382 3.02 -0.84 1.49
C ASN A 382 3.24 -1.67 0.20
N LEU A 383 4.37 -2.37 0.14
CA LEU A 383 4.80 -3.12 -1.03
C LEU A 383 4.16 -4.49 -1.18
N ARG A 384 3.43 -4.98 -0.17
CA ARG A 384 2.96 -6.37 -0.14
C ARG A 384 2.15 -6.72 -1.38
N LYS A 385 1.18 -5.88 -1.77
CA LYS A 385 0.34 -6.13 -2.96
C LYS A 385 1.16 -6.14 -4.26
N LEU A 386 2.15 -5.26 -4.36
CA LEU A 386 2.98 -5.13 -5.55
C LEU A 386 3.97 -6.31 -5.67
N ARG A 387 4.62 -6.73 -4.57
CA ARG A 387 5.54 -7.88 -4.56
C ARG A 387 4.84 -9.25 -4.68
N MET A 388 3.50 -9.27 -4.62
CA MET A 388 2.70 -10.43 -5.04
C MET A 388 2.55 -10.53 -6.56
N MET A 389 2.92 -9.52 -7.35
CA MET A 389 3.07 -9.72 -8.79
C MET A 389 4.35 -10.56 -9.02
N PRO A 390 4.34 -11.56 -9.92
CA PRO A 390 5.45 -12.50 -10.10
C PRO A 390 6.68 -11.90 -10.82
N VAL A 391 7.00 -10.64 -10.57
CA VAL A 391 8.06 -9.87 -11.25
C VAL A 391 9.32 -9.74 -10.39
N THR A 392 9.20 -10.04 -9.10
CA THR A 392 10.30 -10.00 -8.15
C THR A 392 11.43 -10.96 -8.56
N ARG A 393 12.65 -10.69 -8.08
CA ARG A 393 13.86 -11.45 -8.47
C ARG A 393 13.70 -12.96 -8.31
N ASP A 394 13.10 -13.42 -7.21
CA ASP A 394 12.80 -14.82 -6.94
C ASP A 394 11.90 -15.44 -8.01
N ALA A 395 10.87 -14.70 -8.47
CA ALA A 395 9.98 -15.16 -9.53
C ALA A 395 10.68 -15.17 -10.90
N ARG A 396 11.53 -14.18 -11.20
CA ARG A 396 12.31 -14.17 -12.45
C ARG A 396 13.25 -15.37 -12.54
N ILE A 397 14.01 -15.63 -11.48
CA ILE A 397 14.95 -16.77 -11.45
C ILE A 397 14.18 -18.09 -11.59
N PHE A 398 13.02 -18.22 -10.94
CA PHE A 398 12.17 -19.40 -11.08
C PHE A 398 11.61 -19.58 -12.49
N VAL A 399 11.24 -18.49 -13.18
CA VAL A 399 10.82 -18.54 -14.59
C VAL A 399 11.99 -18.96 -15.49
N ILE A 400 13.21 -18.46 -15.24
CA ILE A 400 14.41 -18.95 -15.93
C ILE A 400 14.54 -20.46 -15.73
N PHE A 401 14.50 -20.92 -14.48
CA PHE A 401 14.55 -22.33 -14.14
C PHE A 401 13.52 -23.18 -14.89
N LEU A 402 12.24 -22.80 -14.86
CA LEU A 402 11.18 -23.53 -15.56
C LEU A 402 11.38 -23.51 -17.08
N SER A 403 11.70 -22.35 -17.65
CA SER A 403 11.94 -22.23 -19.10
C SER A 403 13.09 -23.12 -19.58
N CYS A 404 14.12 -23.27 -18.76
CA CYS A 404 15.26 -24.12 -19.04
C CYS A 404 14.95 -25.61 -18.89
N ILE A 405 14.09 -25.99 -17.94
CA ILE A 405 13.59 -27.38 -17.82
C ILE A 405 12.80 -27.78 -19.06
N PHE A 406 11.95 -26.88 -19.55
CA PHE A 406 11.12 -27.12 -20.73
C PHE A 406 11.83 -26.81 -22.06
N SER A 407 13.13 -26.51 -22.01
CA SER A 407 13.95 -26.17 -23.19
C SER A 407 13.40 -25.03 -24.05
N VAL A 408 12.73 -24.06 -23.43
CA VAL A 408 12.16 -22.86 -24.06
C VAL A 408 12.72 -21.56 -23.42
N PRO A 409 14.05 -21.34 -23.44
CA PRO A 409 14.69 -20.19 -22.77
C PRO A 409 14.22 -18.82 -23.26
N ILE A 410 13.73 -18.74 -24.51
CA ILE A 410 13.14 -17.51 -25.08
C ILE A 410 11.91 -17.03 -24.29
N ALA A 411 11.14 -17.95 -23.71
CA ALA A 411 9.97 -17.60 -22.92
C ALA A 411 10.35 -16.80 -21.66
N ALA A 412 11.44 -17.19 -20.98
CA ALA A 412 11.96 -16.43 -19.85
C ALA A 412 12.51 -15.06 -20.28
N LEU A 413 13.19 -14.99 -21.43
CA LEU A 413 13.69 -13.71 -21.95
C LEU A 413 12.57 -12.72 -22.26
N LEU A 414 11.49 -13.19 -22.92
CA LEU A 414 10.28 -12.40 -23.18
C LEU A 414 9.59 -11.98 -21.88
N TYR A 415 9.50 -12.89 -20.91
CA TYR A 415 8.92 -12.60 -19.60
C TYR A 415 9.66 -11.46 -18.88
N ILE A 416 10.99 -11.55 -18.80
CA ILE A 416 11.83 -10.57 -18.08
C ILE A 416 11.92 -9.23 -18.84
N SER A 417 11.80 -9.24 -20.16
CA SER A 417 11.83 -8.00 -20.96
C SER A 417 10.49 -7.24 -20.98
N THR A 418 9.35 -7.90 -20.73
CA THR A 418 8.03 -7.26 -20.88
C THR A 418 7.30 -7.05 -19.55
N LEU A 419 7.19 -8.07 -18.71
CA LEU A 419 6.35 -8.01 -17.50
C LEU A 419 6.82 -6.97 -16.47
N PRO A 420 8.14 -6.72 -16.27
CA PRO A 420 8.61 -5.62 -15.44
C PRO A 420 8.12 -4.23 -15.81
N ILE A 421 7.77 -3.98 -17.07
CA ILE A 421 7.21 -2.70 -17.50
C ILE A 421 5.84 -2.49 -16.83
N LEU A 422 5.01 -3.53 -16.82
CA LEU A 422 3.70 -3.49 -16.14
C LEU A 422 3.85 -3.30 -14.62
N TYR A 423 4.86 -3.92 -14.01
CA TYR A 423 5.19 -3.70 -12.60
C TYR A 423 5.58 -2.24 -12.33
N SER A 424 6.40 -1.64 -13.18
CA SER A 424 6.78 -0.22 -13.07
C SER A 424 5.57 0.69 -13.23
N LEU A 425 4.68 0.43 -14.20
CA LEU A 425 3.44 1.21 -14.35
C LEU A 425 2.50 1.07 -13.14
N ALA A 426 2.31 -0.15 -12.64
CA ALA A 426 1.54 -0.40 -11.42
C ALA A 426 2.17 0.28 -10.21
N SER A 427 3.50 0.31 -10.12
CA SER A 427 4.23 0.99 -9.04
C SER A 427 3.96 2.50 -9.03
N ILE A 428 3.94 3.13 -10.20
CA ILE A 428 3.64 4.56 -10.36
C ILE A 428 2.19 4.84 -9.97
N TYR A 429 1.25 4.00 -10.42
CA TYR A 429 -0.16 4.13 -10.04
C TYR A 429 -0.37 3.98 -8.53
N ILE A 430 0.29 3.01 -7.88
CA ILE A 430 0.23 2.84 -6.43
C ILE A 430 0.87 4.04 -5.73
N ALA A 431 2.05 4.51 -6.16
CA ALA A 431 2.69 5.70 -5.59
C ALA A 431 1.80 6.94 -5.70
N TYR A 432 1.16 7.14 -6.85
CA TYR A 432 0.21 8.22 -7.07
C TYR A 432 -1.01 8.10 -6.13
N LYS A 433 -1.60 6.90 -6.03
CA LYS A 433 -2.77 6.65 -5.18
C LYS A 433 -2.46 6.72 -3.69
N SER A 434 -1.27 6.28 -3.28
CA SER A 434 -0.79 6.37 -1.91
C SER A 434 -0.60 7.82 -1.46
N GLY A 435 -0.69 8.78 -2.38
CA GLY A 435 -0.39 10.17 -2.14
C GLY A 435 1.10 10.32 -1.95
N SER A 436 1.72 11.23 -2.68
CA SER A 436 3.01 11.80 -2.28
C SER A 436 2.77 12.59 -1.00
N GLY A 437 2.60 11.87 0.12
CA GLY A 437 2.63 12.37 1.47
C GLY A 437 4.06 12.81 1.77
N ALA A 438 4.41 13.99 1.25
CA ALA A 438 5.17 14.90 2.07
C ALA A 438 4.28 15.21 3.29
N GLU A 439 4.34 14.36 4.32
CA GLU A 439 4.01 14.76 5.67
C GLU A 439 5.06 15.80 6.11
N GLY A 440 5.00 17.00 5.54
CA GLY A 440 5.29 18.17 6.34
C GLY A 440 4.30 18.12 7.49
N LYS A 441 4.79 18.17 8.73
CA LYS A 441 3.95 18.26 9.94
C LYS A 441 2.81 19.25 9.69
N ILE A 442 1.61 18.74 9.45
CA ILE A 442 0.40 19.55 9.42
C ILE A 442 0.09 19.83 10.89
N LEU A 443 0.42 21.05 11.35
CA LEU A 443 -0.25 21.61 12.53
C LEU A 443 -1.75 21.53 12.26
N GLU A 444 -2.49 20.84 13.12
CA GLU A 444 -3.92 20.56 12.92
C GLU A 444 -4.69 21.83 12.59
N LYS A 445 -5.18 21.91 11.34
CA LYS A 445 -6.12 22.95 10.92
C LYS A 445 -7.50 22.58 11.46
N ARG A 446 -7.88 23.17 12.61
CA ARG A 446 -9.26 23.17 13.09
C ARG A 446 -10.16 23.85 12.04
N LYS A 447 -11.30 23.24 11.69
CA LYS A 447 -12.29 23.88 10.79
C LYS A 447 -12.97 25.04 11.51
N ALA A 448 -13.05 26.19 10.84
CA ALA A 448 -13.86 27.31 11.26
C ALA A 448 -15.34 27.02 11.00
N PHE A 449 -16.18 27.46 11.94
CA PHE A 449 -17.63 27.44 11.83
C PHE A 449 -18.11 28.70 11.08
N PRO A 450 -19.14 28.65 10.22
CA PRO A 450 -20.01 27.51 9.89
C PRO A 450 -19.60 26.76 8.60
N GLU A 451 -20.12 25.55 8.45
CA GLU A 451 -19.77 24.58 7.41
C GLU A 451 -20.65 24.73 6.16
N VAL A 452 -20.03 24.82 4.97
CA VAL A 452 -20.72 24.82 3.67
C VAL A 452 -20.32 23.55 2.92
N LEU A 453 -21.30 22.83 2.38
CA LEU A 453 -21.11 21.61 1.59
C LEU A 453 -20.68 21.98 0.16
N GLU A 454 -19.50 21.54 -0.28
CA GLU A 454 -19.08 21.67 -1.68
C GLU A 454 -19.67 20.52 -2.52
N GLU A 455 -20.74 20.81 -3.26
CA GLU A 455 -21.10 20.04 -4.45
C GLU A 455 -20.08 20.33 -5.56
N GLN A 456 -19.49 19.29 -6.15
CA GLN A 456 -18.63 19.48 -7.32
C GLN A 456 -19.48 20.04 -8.46
N SER A 457 -19.13 21.26 -8.88
CA SER A 457 -19.81 21.98 -9.96
C SER A 457 -19.99 21.10 -11.20
N GLU A 458 -21.24 20.87 -11.60
CA GLU A 458 -21.65 20.11 -12.79
C GLU A 458 -20.94 20.61 -14.07
N VAL A 459 -20.55 21.89 -14.07
CA VAL A 459 -19.74 22.55 -15.11
C VAL A 459 -18.39 21.87 -15.31
N ILE A 460 -17.68 21.51 -14.23
CA ILE A 460 -16.35 20.89 -14.32
C ILE A 460 -16.45 19.51 -14.99
N LYS A 461 -17.53 18.78 -14.73
CA LYS A 461 -17.80 17.47 -15.32
C LYS A 461 -18.04 17.60 -16.84
N LEU A 462 -18.89 18.54 -17.25
CA LEU A 462 -19.22 18.75 -18.67
C LEU A 462 -18.02 19.26 -19.47
N ILE A 463 -17.23 20.19 -18.92
CA ILE A 463 -15.99 20.67 -19.56
C ILE A 463 -15.00 19.53 -19.75
N ARG A 464 -14.84 18.67 -18.72
CA ARG A 464 -13.93 17.53 -18.79
C ARG A 464 -14.35 16.53 -19.86
N GLU A 465 -15.65 16.22 -19.97
CA GLU A 465 -16.17 15.32 -21.00
C GLU A 465 -15.99 15.88 -22.41
N PHE A 466 -16.21 17.18 -22.62
CA PHE A 466 -15.95 17.85 -23.89
C PHE A 466 -14.46 17.73 -24.29
N LEU A 467 -13.54 18.14 -23.40
CA LEU A 467 -12.10 18.13 -23.68
C LEU A 467 -11.56 16.71 -23.96
N LEU A 468 -12.04 15.71 -23.22
CA LEU A 468 -11.65 14.30 -23.44
C LEU A 468 -12.07 13.81 -24.83
N ASN A 469 -13.27 14.17 -25.30
CA ASN A 469 -13.74 13.76 -26.62
C ASN A 469 -13.05 14.54 -27.76
N SER A 470 -12.73 15.83 -27.56
CA SER A 470 -11.89 16.60 -28.48
C SER A 470 -10.52 15.98 -28.66
N PHE A 471 -9.88 15.58 -27.55
CA PHE A 471 -8.56 14.95 -27.59
C PHE A 471 -8.59 13.59 -28.30
N LYS A 472 -9.60 12.76 -28.03
CA LYS A 472 -9.79 11.48 -28.72
C LYS A 472 -10.00 11.64 -30.22
N MET A 473 -10.77 12.65 -30.65
CA MET A 473 -10.96 12.96 -32.07
C MET A 473 -9.63 13.36 -32.71
N GLY A 474 -8.88 14.27 -32.09
CA GLY A 474 -7.57 14.70 -32.60
C GLY A 474 -6.57 13.53 -32.70
N PHE A 475 -6.54 12.65 -31.70
CA PHE A 475 -5.68 11.47 -31.71
C PHE A 475 -6.10 10.45 -32.79
N ALA A 476 -7.41 10.23 -32.98
CA ALA A 476 -7.91 9.34 -34.02
C ALA A 476 -7.55 9.84 -35.43
N LEU A 477 -7.75 11.13 -35.71
CA LEU A 477 -7.35 11.75 -36.97
C LEU A 477 -5.83 11.73 -37.17
N LEU A 478 -5.04 11.91 -36.09
CA LEU A 478 -3.59 11.79 -36.15
C LEU A 478 -3.15 10.37 -36.55
N LEU A 479 -3.80 9.33 -36.02
CA LEU A 479 -3.49 7.95 -36.39
C LEU A 479 -3.81 7.66 -37.87
N VAL A 480 -4.94 8.17 -38.37
CA VAL A 480 -5.25 8.06 -39.82
C VAL A 480 -4.17 8.75 -40.65
N ARG A 481 -3.74 9.95 -40.25
CA ARG A 481 -2.63 10.66 -40.92
C ARG A 481 -1.29 9.93 -40.86
N LEU A 482 -0.97 9.25 -39.76
CA LEU A 482 0.29 8.49 -39.62
C LEU A 482 0.33 7.24 -40.52
N ILE A 483 -0.82 6.62 -40.76
CA ILE A 483 -0.95 5.42 -41.60
C ILE A 483 -1.12 5.82 -43.08
N SER A 484 -1.57 7.05 -43.35
CA SER A 484 -1.84 7.55 -44.70
C SER A 484 -0.71 7.31 -45.72
N PRO A 485 0.58 7.57 -45.43
CA PRO A 485 1.67 7.35 -46.40
C PRO A 485 1.87 5.88 -46.77
N SER A 486 1.45 4.94 -45.92
CA SER A 486 1.58 3.50 -46.15
C SER A 486 0.40 2.91 -46.92
N VAL A 487 -0.70 3.65 -47.03
CA VAL A 487 -1.98 3.15 -47.55
C VAL A 487 -2.47 3.95 -48.77
N SER A 488 -2.03 5.20 -48.96
CA SER A 488 -2.49 6.08 -50.04
C SER A 488 -2.35 5.48 -51.44
N ASP A 489 -1.28 4.71 -51.66
CA ASP A 489 -0.89 4.20 -52.99
C ASP A 489 -1.50 2.81 -53.28
N LEU A 490 -2.24 2.24 -52.32
CA LEU A 490 -2.92 0.96 -52.51
C LEU A 490 -4.19 1.17 -53.34
N THR A 491 -4.28 0.47 -54.47
CA THR A 491 -5.49 0.45 -55.30
C THR A 491 -6.10 -0.94 -55.23
N ILE A 492 -7.38 -1.00 -54.88
CA ILE A 492 -8.15 -2.25 -54.86
C ILE A 492 -9.07 -2.22 -56.07
N SER A 493 -8.84 -3.10 -57.04
CA SER A 493 -9.67 -3.25 -58.23
C SER A 493 -10.57 -4.49 -58.11
N MET A 494 -11.87 -4.30 -58.27
CA MET A 494 -12.85 -5.38 -58.39
C MET A 494 -13.70 -5.16 -59.63
N GLN A 495 -13.53 -6.05 -60.60
CA GLN A 495 -14.26 -6.13 -61.89
C GLN A 495 -14.26 -4.80 -62.68
N ASP A 496 -15.13 -3.84 -62.32
CA ASP A 496 -15.29 -2.55 -63.00
C ASP A 496 -15.09 -1.32 -62.08
N LEU A 497 -14.71 -1.51 -60.81
CA LEU A 497 -14.48 -0.43 -59.85
C LEU A 497 -13.05 -0.47 -59.28
N SER A 498 -12.31 0.63 -59.41
CA SER A 498 -11.02 0.84 -58.74
C SER A 498 -11.18 1.86 -57.62
N ILE A 499 -10.97 1.44 -56.36
CA ILE A 499 -10.98 2.34 -55.21
C ILE A 499 -9.54 2.60 -54.78
N GLU A 500 -9.17 3.87 -54.75
CA GLU A 500 -7.87 4.33 -54.23
C GLU A 500 -7.89 4.37 -52.70
N GLY A 501 -6.81 3.91 -52.06
CA GLY A 501 -6.67 3.91 -50.60
C GLY A 501 -6.78 5.31 -50.00
N GLY A 502 -6.34 6.35 -50.73
CA GLY A 502 -6.54 7.75 -50.34
C GLY A 502 -8.02 8.14 -50.16
N PHE A 503 -8.92 7.61 -51.00
CA PHE A 503 -10.35 7.86 -50.88
C PHE A 503 -10.94 7.21 -49.62
N LEU A 504 -10.52 5.97 -49.30
CA LEU A 504 -10.96 5.26 -48.09
C LEU A 504 -10.50 5.96 -46.80
N LEU A 505 -9.28 6.50 -46.78
CA LEU A 505 -8.77 7.26 -45.64
C LEU A 505 -9.57 8.56 -45.44
N THR A 506 -9.92 9.24 -46.53
CA THR A 506 -10.74 10.46 -46.47
C THR A 506 -12.15 10.15 -45.95
N LEU A 507 -12.74 9.02 -46.37
CA LEU A 507 -14.03 8.55 -45.86
C LEU A 507 -13.96 8.23 -44.37
N LEU A 508 -12.85 7.61 -43.92
CA LEU A 508 -12.63 7.28 -42.51
C LEU A 508 -12.48 8.56 -41.66
N ASP A 509 -11.72 9.55 -42.10
CA ASP A 509 -11.61 10.85 -41.45
C ASP A 509 -12.97 11.50 -41.28
N PHE A 510 -13.80 11.47 -42.32
CA PHE A 510 -15.15 12.01 -42.28
C PHE A 510 -16.04 11.30 -41.24
N LEU A 511 -16.00 9.96 -41.19
CA LEU A 511 -16.74 9.17 -40.20
C LEU A 511 -16.28 9.46 -38.76
N ILE A 512 -14.97 9.63 -38.54
CA ILE A 512 -14.40 9.99 -37.23
C ILE A 512 -14.91 11.37 -36.79
N ILE A 513 -14.86 12.36 -37.69
CA ILE A 513 -15.34 13.72 -37.41
C ILE A 513 -16.83 13.70 -37.04
N ILE A 514 -17.67 12.98 -37.80
CA ILE A 514 -19.10 12.87 -37.50
C ILE A 514 -19.33 12.24 -36.12
N TYR A 515 -18.70 11.10 -35.86
CA TYR A 515 -18.90 10.35 -34.62
C TYR A 515 -18.49 11.15 -33.38
N PHE A 516 -17.30 11.73 -33.38
CA PHE A 516 -16.82 12.51 -32.25
C PHE A 516 -17.46 13.89 -32.16
N GLY A 517 -17.77 14.51 -33.30
CA GLY A 517 -18.55 15.75 -33.36
C GLY A 517 -19.89 15.58 -32.64
N HIS A 518 -20.62 14.49 -32.91
CA HIS A 518 -21.86 14.20 -32.19
C HIS A 518 -21.65 14.03 -30.67
N LYS A 519 -20.61 13.30 -30.26
CA LYS A 519 -20.29 13.12 -28.82
C LYS A 519 -19.89 14.43 -28.11
N MET A 520 -19.37 15.40 -28.84
CA MET A 520 -19.01 16.71 -28.30
C MET A 520 -20.21 17.65 -28.19
N LEU A 521 -21.25 17.48 -29.03
CA LEU A 521 -22.43 18.34 -29.02
C LEU A 521 -23.23 18.27 -27.71
N ASN A 522 -23.36 17.09 -27.10
CA ASN A 522 -24.16 16.95 -25.87
C ASN A 522 -23.54 17.69 -24.66
N PRO A 523 -22.24 17.51 -24.33
CA PRO A 523 -21.58 18.32 -23.31
C PRO A 523 -21.57 19.81 -23.62
N LEU A 524 -21.36 20.19 -24.90
CA LEU A 524 -21.37 21.58 -25.33
C LEU A 524 -22.75 22.24 -25.09
N LYS A 525 -23.83 21.52 -25.40
CA LYS A 525 -25.21 21.96 -25.09
C LYS A 525 -25.41 22.15 -23.58
N GLY A 526 -24.95 21.20 -22.77
CA GLY A 526 -25.03 21.32 -21.31
C GLY A 526 -24.24 22.51 -20.75
N ILE A 527 -23.04 22.77 -21.28
CA ILE A 527 -22.25 23.98 -20.94
C ILE A 527 -23.01 25.25 -21.33
N MET A 528 -23.62 25.28 -22.53
CA MET A 528 -24.43 26.43 -22.95
C MET A 528 -25.66 26.64 -22.07
N ASP A 529 -26.33 25.57 -21.63
CA ASP A 529 -27.47 25.67 -20.71
C ASP A 529 -27.04 26.24 -19.34
N LEU A 530 -25.90 25.81 -18.80
CA LEU A 530 -25.33 26.37 -17.56
C LEU A 530 -24.89 27.83 -17.70
N ILE A 531 -24.23 28.18 -18.81
CA ILE A 531 -23.88 29.57 -19.13
C ILE A 531 -25.14 30.41 -19.26
N SER A 532 -26.21 29.86 -19.85
CA SER A 532 -27.49 30.56 -19.96
C SER A 532 -28.06 30.91 -18.58
N GLU A 533 -27.99 29.99 -17.61
CA GLU A 533 -28.49 30.21 -16.26
C GLU A 533 -27.68 31.27 -15.51
N LEU A 534 -26.34 31.23 -15.61
CA LEU A 534 -25.47 32.23 -15.00
C LEU A 534 -25.68 33.65 -15.57
N ILE A 535 -25.92 33.75 -16.88
CA ILE A 535 -26.16 35.04 -17.53
C ILE A 535 -27.59 35.54 -17.27
N VAL A 536 -28.58 34.64 -17.31
CA VAL A 536 -29.99 34.94 -16.98
C VAL A 536 -30.12 35.50 -15.57
N GLU A 537 -29.47 34.86 -14.59
CA GLU A 537 -29.50 35.30 -13.19
C GLU A 537 -28.84 36.68 -13.01
N ARG A 538 -27.70 36.90 -13.68
CA ARG A 538 -26.94 38.16 -13.56
C ARG A 538 -27.54 39.32 -14.36
N ALA A 539 -28.18 39.04 -15.49
CA ALA A 539 -28.82 40.03 -16.35
C ALA A 539 -30.31 40.26 -16.03
N GLY A 540 -30.92 39.39 -15.21
CA GLY A 540 -32.33 39.50 -14.80
C GLY A 540 -33.35 39.21 -15.91
N ILE A 541 -32.94 38.49 -16.96
CA ILE A 541 -33.77 38.21 -18.15
C ILE A 541 -34.31 36.78 -18.11
N THR A 542 -35.45 36.48 -18.75
CA THR A 542 -35.93 35.09 -18.79
C THR A 542 -35.08 34.22 -19.72
N LYS A 543 -34.92 32.93 -19.37
CA LYS A 543 -34.17 31.93 -20.17
C LYS A 543 -34.65 31.87 -21.62
N THR A 544 -35.95 32.04 -21.84
CA THR A 544 -36.58 32.08 -23.17
C THR A 544 -36.12 33.28 -24.00
N VAL A 545 -36.00 34.46 -23.38
CA VAL A 545 -35.53 35.68 -24.06
C VAL A 545 -34.04 35.58 -24.38
N PHE A 546 -33.22 35.04 -23.47
CA PHE A 546 -31.79 34.81 -23.71
C PHE A 546 -31.56 33.91 -24.92
N TRP A 547 -32.22 32.75 -24.96
CA TRP A 547 -32.08 31.82 -26.09
C TRP A 547 -32.56 32.44 -27.40
N ARG A 548 -33.65 33.21 -27.39
CA ARG A 548 -34.11 33.94 -28.57
C ARG A 548 -33.06 34.95 -29.05
N MET A 549 -32.46 35.73 -28.15
CA MET A 549 -31.37 36.66 -28.51
C MET A 549 -30.16 35.94 -29.11
N ILE A 550 -29.72 34.83 -28.51
CA ILE A 550 -28.60 34.03 -29.04
C ILE A 550 -28.92 33.45 -30.41
N THR A 551 -30.14 32.96 -30.61
CA THR A 551 -30.61 32.43 -31.89
C THR A 551 -30.68 33.52 -32.95
N ASP A 552 -31.26 34.68 -32.66
CA ASP A 552 -31.35 35.81 -33.58
C ASP A 552 -29.95 36.37 -33.92
N LEU A 553 -29.05 36.44 -32.93
CA LEU A 553 -27.65 36.81 -33.14
C LEU A 553 -26.90 35.79 -34.02
N PHE A 554 -27.10 34.49 -33.78
CA PHE A 554 -26.49 33.43 -34.57
C PHE A 554 -26.95 33.49 -36.03
N TYR A 555 -28.26 33.63 -36.28
CA TYR A 555 -28.79 33.80 -37.64
C TYR A 555 -28.27 35.07 -38.31
N THR A 556 -28.12 36.16 -37.56
CA THR A 556 -27.53 37.40 -38.07
C THR A 556 -26.07 37.20 -38.49
N ILE A 557 -25.25 36.56 -37.65
CA ILE A 557 -23.85 36.24 -37.96
C ILE A 557 -23.77 35.30 -39.16
N LEU A 558 -24.60 34.25 -39.19
CA LEU A 558 -24.64 33.30 -40.29
C LEU A 558 -25.00 33.99 -41.61
N LEU A 559 -26.02 34.85 -41.62
CA LEU A 559 -26.42 35.62 -42.80
C LEU A 559 -25.34 36.64 -43.20
N ALA A 560 -24.62 37.24 -42.26
CA ALA A 560 -23.50 38.15 -42.54
C ALA A 560 -22.29 37.42 -43.15
N VAL A 561 -21.95 36.24 -42.62
CA VAL A 561 -20.93 35.36 -43.20
C VAL A 561 -21.37 34.95 -44.60
N LEU A 562 -22.61 34.47 -44.75
CA LEU A 562 -23.13 34.02 -46.03
C LEU A 562 -23.16 35.17 -47.05
N TRP A 563 -23.51 36.39 -46.64
CA TRP A 563 -23.38 37.61 -47.45
C TRP A 563 -21.94 37.90 -47.89
N THR A 564 -20.98 37.75 -46.98
CA THR A 564 -19.55 38.02 -47.25
C THR A 564 -18.96 37.02 -48.24
N TYR A 565 -19.36 35.75 -48.13
CA TYR A 565 -18.89 34.68 -48.99
C TYR A 565 -19.79 34.45 -50.22
N LEU A 566 -20.96 35.09 -50.31
CA LEU A 566 -21.87 34.96 -51.45
C LEU A 566 -21.21 35.34 -52.78
N PRO A 567 -20.46 36.46 -52.90
CA PRO A 567 -19.85 36.85 -54.17
C PRO A 567 -18.81 35.83 -54.67
N SER A 568 -18.10 35.15 -53.77
CA SER A 568 -17.07 34.17 -54.12
C SER A 568 -17.64 32.78 -54.44
N LEU A 569 -18.76 32.39 -53.81
CA LEU A 569 -19.43 31.12 -54.09
C LEU A 569 -20.35 31.16 -55.32
N SER A 570 -21.03 32.28 -55.58
CA SER A 570 -22.17 32.30 -56.52
C SER A 570 -21.86 32.87 -57.90
N ARG A 571 -20.96 33.85 -58.05
CA ARG A 571 -20.64 34.46 -59.37
C ARG A 571 -20.21 33.46 -60.47
N PRO A 572 -19.51 32.35 -60.17
CA PRO A 572 -19.14 31.38 -61.21
C PRO A 572 -20.29 30.44 -61.65
N PHE A 573 -21.35 30.30 -60.84
CA PHE A 573 -22.38 29.26 -61.01
C PHE A 573 -23.81 29.80 -61.18
N LEU A 574 -24.13 30.97 -60.64
CA LEU A 574 -25.44 31.61 -60.67
C LEU A 574 -25.35 32.89 -61.51
N GLY A 575 -26.19 33.01 -62.54
CA GLY A 575 -26.23 34.20 -63.40
C GLY A 575 -26.53 35.50 -62.62
N ASP A 576 -26.12 36.64 -63.18
CA ASP A 576 -26.11 37.96 -62.53
C ASP A 576 -27.47 38.36 -61.89
N TRP A 577 -28.58 37.99 -62.51
CA TRP A 577 -29.92 38.27 -61.98
C TRP A 577 -30.27 37.41 -60.75
N ALA A 578 -29.92 36.13 -60.76
CA ALA A 578 -30.17 35.22 -59.63
C ALA A 578 -29.32 35.59 -58.42
N TYR A 579 -28.05 35.96 -58.64
CA TYR A 579 -27.20 36.53 -57.61
C TYR A 579 -27.82 37.77 -56.99
N ARG A 580 -28.27 38.74 -57.80
CA ARG A 580 -28.89 39.99 -57.29
C ARG A 580 -30.15 39.71 -56.46
N ILE A 581 -31.01 38.80 -56.89
CA ILE A 581 -32.23 38.44 -56.14
C ILE A 581 -31.86 37.77 -54.81
N LEU A 582 -30.93 36.81 -54.82
CA LEU A 582 -30.49 36.11 -53.61
C LEU A 582 -29.78 37.06 -52.63
N SER A 583 -28.94 37.95 -53.16
CA SER A 583 -28.31 39.03 -52.41
C SER A 583 -29.35 39.93 -51.73
N ILE A 584 -30.34 40.40 -52.47
CA ILE A 584 -31.41 41.24 -51.93
C ILE A 584 -32.20 40.49 -50.85
N ALA A 585 -32.53 39.21 -51.08
CA ALA A 585 -33.21 38.38 -50.10
C ALA A 585 -32.40 38.25 -48.79
N ILE A 586 -31.09 37.95 -48.89
CA ILE A 586 -30.20 37.85 -47.72
C ILE A 586 -30.12 39.18 -46.98
N ILE A 587 -30.00 40.31 -47.68
CA ILE A 587 -30.01 41.64 -47.05
C ILE A 587 -31.32 41.89 -46.33
N ILE A 588 -32.47 41.59 -46.96
CA ILE A 588 -33.78 41.79 -46.35
C ILE A 588 -33.90 40.96 -45.06
N PHE A 589 -33.53 39.68 -45.10
CA PHE A 589 -33.54 38.84 -43.91
C PHE A 589 -32.54 39.35 -42.85
N LEU A 590 -31.34 39.77 -43.25
CA LEU A 590 -30.35 40.34 -42.33
C LEU A 590 -30.92 41.59 -41.63
N ILE A 591 -31.59 42.48 -42.36
CA ILE A 591 -32.24 43.68 -41.79
C ILE A 591 -33.36 43.28 -40.82
N ILE A 592 -34.20 42.31 -41.17
CA ILE A 592 -35.28 41.82 -40.30
C ILE A 592 -34.71 41.24 -39.00
N PHE A 593 -33.74 40.33 -39.08
CA PHE A 593 -33.14 39.72 -37.90
C PHE A 593 -32.37 40.72 -37.03
N ILE A 594 -31.66 41.68 -37.65
CA ILE A 594 -31.01 42.76 -36.90
C ILE A 594 -32.05 43.63 -36.20
N TYR A 595 -33.13 44.01 -36.89
CA TYR A 595 -34.20 44.81 -36.30
C TYR A 595 -34.88 44.09 -35.13
N ASP A 596 -35.22 42.82 -35.31
CA ASP A 596 -35.84 42.01 -34.26
C ASP A 596 -34.90 41.82 -33.06
N LEU A 597 -33.61 41.60 -33.30
CA LEU A 597 -32.60 41.51 -32.25
C LEU A 597 -32.46 42.84 -31.48
N ILE A 598 -32.37 43.97 -32.18
CA ILE A 598 -32.28 45.31 -31.54
C ILE A 598 -33.55 45.59 -30.73
N LYS A 599 -34.72 45.31 -31.30
CA LYS A 599 -36.01 45.49 -30.63
C LYS A 599 -36.10 44.64 -29.37
N LEU A 600 -35.69 43.38 -29.44
CA LEU A 600 -35.69 42.45 -28.31
C LEU A 600 -34.71 42.92 -27.21
N ILE A 601 -33.51 43.38 -27.58
CA ILE A 601 -32.54 43.95 -26.63
C ILE A 601 -33.09 45.20 -25.97
N TYR A 602 -33.67 46.13 -26.74
CA TYR A 602 -34.24 47.36 -26.21
C TYR A 602 -35.37 47.08 -25.21
N MET A 603 -36.36 46.28 -25.58
CA MET A 603 -37.49 45.94 -24.70
C MET A 603 -37.06 45.19 -23.44
N THR A 604 -35.98 44.41 -23.51
CA THR A 604 -35.49 43.62 -22.38
C THR A 604 -34.68 44.46 -21.38
N PHE A 605 -34.01 45.50 -21.85
CA PHE A 605 -33.12 46.33 -21.02
C PHE A 605 -33.59 47.80 -20.90
N GLU A 606 -34.83 48.10 -21.28
CA GLU A 606 -35.41 49.46 -21.29
C GLU A 606 -35.20 50.19 -19.94
N ASP A 607 -35.54 49.54 -18.83
CA ASP A 607 -35.37 50.09 -17.48
C ASP A 607 -33.92 50.42 -17.12
N VAL A 608 -32.96 49.66 -17.66
CA VAL A 608 -31.52 49.88 -17.45
C VAL A 608 -31.07 51.10 -18.27
N TYR A 609 -31.54 51.20 -19.51
CA TYR A 609 -31.26 52.36 -20.36
C TYR A 609 -31.84 53.65 -19.76
N VAL A 610 -33.07 53.63 -19.26
CA VAL A 610 -33.70 54.79 -18.59
C VAL A 610 -32.89 55.20 -17.36
N LYS A 611 -32.49 54.25 -16.50
CA LYS A 611 -31.63 54.55 -15.33
C LYS A 611 -30.26 55.12 -15.71
N ILE A 612 -29.67 54.67 -16.82
CA ILE A 612 -28.39 55.21 -17.31
C ILE A 612 -28.58 56.63 -17.84
N ILE A 613 -29.65 56.88 -18.59
CA ILE A 613 -30.01 58.20 -19.11
C ILE A 613 -30.30 59.17 -17.96
N ASP A 614 -31.06 58.78 -16.94
CA ASP A 614 -31.33 59.61 -15.76
C ASP A 614 -30.04 59.92 -14.98
N LYS A 615 -29.12 58.96 -14.90
CA LYS A 615 -27.81 59.14 -14.24
C LYS A 615 -26.88 60.06 -15.04
N ILE A 616 -26.99 60.08 -16.37
CA ILE A 616 -26.23 60.98 -17.25
C ILE A 616 -26.87 62.37 -17.24
N ALA A 617 -28.21 62.46 -17.32
CA ALA A 617 -28.96 63.71 -17.23
C ALA A 617 -28.71 64.40 -15.88
N GLY A 618 -28.75 63.67 -14.76
CA GLY A 618 -28.42 64.19 -13.44
C GLY A 618 -26.96 64.64 -13.26
N ARG A 619 -26.03 64.17 -14.12
CA ARG A 619 -24.63 64.65 -14.18
C ARG A 619 -24.43 65.84 -15.10
N LEU A 620 -25.43 66.16 -15.94
CA LEU A 620 -25.40 67.29 -16.86
C LEU A 620 -26.26 68.47 -16.36
N SER A 621 -27.23 68.20 -15.48
CA SER A 621 -28.12 69.19 -14.87
C SER A 621 -27.69 69.64 -13.46
N GLY A 622 -26.52 69.21 -12.98
CA GLY A 622 -25.84 69.71 -11.78
C GLY A 622 -24.38 69.94 -12.11
#